data_AF-A0A7L2H3Y5-F1
#
_entry.id   AF-A0A7L2H3Y5-F1
#
_cell.length_a   1.000
_cell.length_b   1.000
_cell.length_c   1.000
_cell.angle_alpha   90.00
_cell.angle_beta   90.00
_cell.angle_gamma   90.00
#
_symmetry.space_group_name_H-M   'P 1'
#
loop_
_entity.id
_entity.type
_entity.pdbx_description
1 polymer ?
#
loop_
_entity_poly.entity_id
_entity_poly.type
_entity_poly.pdbx_seq_one_letter_code
_entity_poly.pdbx_strand_id
1 'polypeptide(L)' 'GIPIRTTLDNSTTVQYAGLLHQLTMKARSTVRDIDPQNDLTFLRIRSKKHEIMVAPDKEYLLIVIQNPCE' A
#
# COMPACT_ATOMS: atom_id res chain seq x y z
N GLY A 1 6.72 -5.07 5.45
CA GLY A 1 7.94 -4.48 4.88
C GLY A 1 8.72 -3.74 5.95
N ILE A 2 10.00 -3.45 5.70
CA ILE A 2 10.83 -2.62 6.59
C ILE A 2 10.77 -1.17 6.06
N PRO A 3 10.36 -0.18 6.88
CA PRO A 3 10.30 1.20 6.43
C PRO A 3 11.70 1.79 6.26
N ILE A 4 11.95 2.47 5.13
CA ILE A 4 13.24 3.13 4.82
C ILE A 4 13.22 4.60 5.24
N ARG A 5 12.11 5.29 4.94
CA ARG A 5 11.87 6.69 5.30
C ARG A 5 10.39 6.85 5.63
N THR A 6 10.09 7.63 6.67
CA THR A 6 8.72 7.90 7.10
C THR A 6 8.58 9.32 7.62
N THR A 7 7.38 9.88 7.48
CA THR A 7 6.95 11.13 8.11
C THR A 7 5.99 10.89 9.29
N LEU A 8 5.71 9.62 9.61
CA LEU A 8 4.87 9.17 10.72
C LEU A 8 5.75 8.74 11.89
N ASP A 9 5.13 8.55 13.06
CA ASP A 9 5.83 7.95 14.20
C ASP A 9 6.24 6.49 13.88
N ASN A 10 7.31 6.03 14.54
CA ASN A 10 7.91 4.73 14.24
C ASN A 10 6.92 3.56 14.50
N SER A 11 6.15 3.64 15.58
CA SER A 11 5.22 2.57 15.96
C SER A 11 4.12 2.37 14.91
N THR A 12 3.48 3.46 14.49
CA THR A 12 2.48 3.46 13.42
C THR A 12 3.11 3.05 12.10
N THR A 13 4.31 3.56 11.78
CA THR A 13 5.01 3.24 10.53
C THR A 13 5.24 1.74 10.38
N VAL A 14 5.76 1.07 11.41
CA VAL A 14 6.03 -0.37 11.37
C VAL A 14 4.73 -1.17 11.19
N GLN A 15 3.67 -0.78 11.89
CA GLN A 15 2.36 -1.42 11.77
C GLN A 15 1.80 -1.29 10.35
N TYR A 16 1.75 -0.07 9.81
CA TYR A 16 1.25 0.17 8.45
C TYR A 16 2.12 -0.50 7.39
N ALA A 17 3.44 -0.42 7.49
CA ALA A 17 4.36 -1.05 6.55
C ALA A 17 4.26 -2.60 6.56
N GLY A 18 3.94 -3.20 7.70
CA GLY A 18 3.65 -4.63 7.82
C GLY A 18 2.36 -5.00 7.10
N LEU A 19 1.25 -4.36 7.49
CA LEU A 19 -0.09 -4.67 7.01
C LEU A 19 -0.28 -4.36 5.52
N LEU A 20 0.13 -3.17 5.07
CA LEU A 20 -0.03 -2.75 3.68
C LEU A 20 0.85 -3.55 2.72
N HIS A 21 2.02 -3.99 3.17
CA HIS A 21 2.86 -4.88 2.37
C HIS A 21 2.17 -6.22 2.11
N GLN A 22 1.62 -6.86 3.16
CA GLN A 22 0.87 -8.10 3.01
C GLN A 22 -0.37 -7.92 2.13
N LEU A 23 -1.10 -6.82 2.32
CA LEU A 23 -2.28 -6.51 1.52
C LEU A 23 -1.93 -6.32 0.03
N THR A 24 -0.87 -5.58 -0.27
CA THR A 24 -0.44 -5.32 -1.66
C THR A 24 0.00 -6.62 -2.34
N MET A 25 0.73 -7.49 -1.64
CA MET A 25 1.13 -8.80 -2.16
C MET A 25 -0.08 -9.67 -2.50
N LYS A 26 -1.09 -9.71 -1.62
CA LYS A 26 -2.34 -10.43 -1.89
C LYS A 26 -3.10 -9.82 -3.06
N ALA A 27 -3.25 -8.51 -3.10
CA ALA A 27 -3.93 -7.81 -4.20
C ALA A 27 -3.24 -8.08 -5.55
N ARG A 28 -1.90 -8.04 -5.58
CA ARG A 28 -1.12 -8.38 -6.77
C ARG A 28 -1.36 -9.82 -7.24
N SER A 29 -1.40 -10.78 -6.31
CA SER A 29 -1.72 -12.18 -6.63
C SER A 29 -3.11 -12.28 -7.24
N THR A 30 -4.12 -11.65 -6.61
CA THR A 30 -5.50 -11.69 -7.09
C THR A 30 -5.66 -11.05 -8.47
N VAL A 31 -4.97 -9.96 -8.77
CA VAL A 31 -4.97 -9.37 -10.12
C VAL A 31 -4.41 -10.35 -11.15
N ARG A 32 -3.30 -11.03 -10.83
CA ARG A 32 -2.69 -12.04 -11.72
C ARG A 32 -3.52 -13.31 -11.86
N ASP A 33 -4.26 -13.70 -10.82
CA ASP A 33 -5.17 -14.84 -10.86
C ASP A 33 -6.37 -14.57 -11.80
N ILE A 34 -6.78 -13.30 -11.95
CA ILE A 34 -7.82 -12.88 -12.89
C ILE A 34 -7.27 -12.81 -14.32
N ASP A 35 -6.14 -12.12 -14.51
CA ASP A 35 -5.43 -12.06 -15.79
C ASP A 35 -3.91 -12.05 -15.54
N PRO A 36 -3.18 -13.12 -15.94
CA PRO A 36 -1.75 -13.22 -15.71
C PRO A 36 -0.93 -12.19 -16.51
N GLN A 37 -1.51 -11.51 -17.50
CA GLN A 37 -0.85 -10.42 -18.23
C GLN A 37 -0.92 -9.08 -17.50
N ASN A 38 -1.75 -8.95 -16.46
CA ASN A 38 -1.92 -7.72 -15.70
C ASN A 38 -1.02 -7.73 -14.45
N ASP A 39 -0.41 -6.58 -14.13
CA ASP A 39 0.29 -6.39 -12.86
C ASP A 39 -0.31 -5.22 -12.09
N LEU A 40 -0.27 -5.30 -10.77
CA LEU A 40 -0.78 -4.24 -9.91
C LEU A 40 0.14 -3.02 -9.98
N THR A 41 -0.31 -1.93 -10.60
CA THR A 41 0.44 -0.68 -10.73
C THR A 41 0.15 0.32 -9.61
N PHE A 42 -1.09 0.32 -9.12
CA PHE A 42 -1.53 1.27 -8.11
C PHE A 42 -2.70 0.72 -7.30
N LEU A 43 -2.67 0.92 -5.98
CA LEU A 43 -3.72 0.51 -5.06
C LEU A 43 -4.18 1.72 -4.24
N ARG A 44 -5.46 2.08 -4.35
CA ARG A 44 -6.08 3.18 -3.60
C ARG A 44 -7.20 2.64 -2.71
N ILE A 45 -7.08 2.86 -1.42
CA ILE A 45 -8.02 2.41 -0.40
C ILE A 45 -8.58 3.65 0.29
N ARG A 46 -9.83 3.98 0.03
CA ARG A 46 -10.53 5.08 0.70
C ARG A 46 -11.35 4.54 1.86
N SER A 47 -11.10 5.06 3.05
CA SER A 47 -11.95 4.89 4.23
C SER A 47 -12.59 6.23 4.60
N LYS A 48 -13.50 6.22 5.59
CA LYS A 48 -14.11 7.46 6.11
C LYS A 48 -13.10 8.42 6.74
N LYS A 49 -12.01 7.88 7.32
CA LYS A 49 -11.01 8.68 8.07
C LYS A 49 -9.75 8.96 7.26
N HIS A 50 -9.35 8.03 6.41
CA HIS A 50 -8.09 8.08 5.69
C HIS A 50 -8.25 7.56 4.26
N GLU A 51 -7.50 8.14 3.36
CA GLU A 51 -7.25 7.65 2.03
C GLU A 51 -5.80 7.15 1.95
N ILE A 52 -5.64 5.85 1.67
CA ILE A 52 -4.34 5.20 1.59
C ILE A 52 -4.06 4.92 0.11
N MET A 53 -2.93 5.42 -0.37
CA MET A 53 -2.45 5.22 -1.72
C MET A 53 -1.16 4.42 -1.65
N VAL A 54 -1.09 3.32 -2.39
CA VAL A 54 0.06 2.43 -2.42
C VAL A 54 0.50 2.25 -3.86
N ALA A 55 1.74 2.62 -4.15
CA ALA A 55 2.38 2.41 -5.45
C ALA A 55 3.52 1.38 -5.27
N PRO A 56 3.34 0.14 -5.74
CA PRO A 56 4.44 -0.81 -5.81
C PRO A 56 5.40 -0.46 -6.96
N ASP A 57 6.69 -0.43 -6.65
CA ASP A 57 7.80 -0.44 -7.61
C ASP A 57 8.64 -1.72 -7.38
N LYS A 58 9.60 -2.04 -8.24
CA LYS A 58 10.33 -3.31 -8.27
C LYS A 58 10.83 -3.77 -6.90
N GLU A 59 11.44 -2.85 -6.14
CA GLU A 59 12.04 -3.13 -4.83
C GLU A 59 11.43 -2.29 -3.70
N TYR A 60 10.59 -1.32 -4.03
CA TYR A 60 10.08 -0.34 -3.08
C TYR A 60 8.56 -0.28 -3.09
N LEU A 61 8.00 0.02 -1.93
CA LEU A 61 6.57 0.24 -1.77
C LEU A 61 6.39 1.68 -1.27
N LEU A 62 5.88 2.56 -2.13
CA LEU A 62 5.51 3.90 -1.71
C LEU A 62 4.11 3.86 -1.10
N ILE A 63 3.99 4.28 0.16
CA ILE A 63 2.73 4.39 0.87
C ILE A 63 2.49 5.86 1.19
N VAL A 64 1.31 6.36 0.83
CA VAL A 64 0.84 7.70 1.18
C VAL A 64 -0.47 7.55 1.95
N ILE A 65 -0.55 8.23 3.10
CA ILE A 65 -1.78 8.32 3.90
C ILE A 65 -2.22 9.77 3.84
N GLN A 66 -3.43 10.00 3.33
CA GLN A 66 -4.06 11.31 3.22
C GLN A 66 -5.35 11.33 4.03
N ASN A 67 -5.77 12.53 4.44
CA ASN A 67 -7.13 12.73 4.92
C ASN A 67 -8.05 12.74 3.69
N PRO A 68 -9.17 12.00 3.70
CA PRO A 68 -10.13 12.09 2.62
C PRO A 68 -10.69 13.50 2.66
N CYS A 69 -10.50 14.30 1.60
CA CYS A 69 -11.26 15.53 1.47
C CYS A 69 -12.75 15.16 1.52
N GLU A 70 -13.48 15.80 2.44
CA GLU A 70 -14.93 15.96 2.33
C GLU A 70 -15.27 16.77 1.07
#